data_AF-A0A542SBM7-F1
#
_entry.id   AF-A0A542SBM7-F1
#
_cell.length_a   1.000
_cell.length_b   1.000
_cell.length_c   1.000
_cell.angle_alpha   90.00
_cell.angle_beta   90.00
_cell.angle_gamma   90.00
#
_symmetry.space_group_name_H-M   'P 1'
#
loop_
_entity.id
_entity.type
_entity.pdbx_description
1 polymer ?
#
loop_
_entity_poly.entity_id
_entity_poly.type
_entity_poly.pdbx_seq_one_letter_code
_entity_poly.pdbx_strand_id
1 'polypeptide(L)'
;MTLDLITTLIPALVPMASDDGPVWLLAAGPAGGAATYWAFYRYYRNTDKSHQFERDTLIEAQPVQGGEEKVGHISKTRDSDIDGDNSDNYRQRVQRVQ
;
A
#
# COMPACT_ATOMS: atom_id res chain seq x y z
N MET A 1 -6.80 -30.82 -26.29
CA MET A 1 -6.03 -30.12 -25.24
C MET A 1 -6.71 -30.16 -23.87
N THR A 2 -8.00 -29.79 -23.75
CA THR A 2 -8.70 -29.86 -22.45
C THR A 2 -9.14 -31.28 -22.06
N LEU A 3 -9.57 -32.10 -23.02
CA LEU A 3 -9.90 -33.52 -22.76
C LEU A 3 -8.66 -34.34 -22.38
N ASP A 4 -7.51 -34.10 -23.02
CA ASP A 4 -6.25 -34.83 -22.76
C ASP A 4 -5.70 -34.59 -21.35
N LEU A 5 -5.97 -33.40 -20.80
CA LEU A 5 -5.56 -33.04 -19.44
C LEU A 5 -6.40 -33.80 -18.39
N ILE A 6 -7.70 -33.95 -18.66
CA ILE A 6 -8.63 -34.65 -17.75
C ILE A 6 -8.39 -36.17 -17.80
N THR A 7 -8.16 -36.73 -18.99
CA THR A 7 -7.90 -38.18 -19.15
C THR A 7 -6.53 -38.61 -18.62
N THR A 8 -5.58 -37.70 -18.46
CA THR A 8 -4.27 -37.98 -17.85
C THR A 8 -4.23 -37.70 -16.34
N LEU A 9 -4.94 -36.67 -15.85
CA LEU A 9 -4.97 -36.32 -14.43
C LEU A 9 -5.75 -37.31 -13.57
N ILE A 10 -6.91 -37.78 -14.04
CA ILE A 10 -7.78 -38.66 -13.27
C ILE A 10 -7.07 -39.99 -12.92
N PRO A 11 -6.48 -40.75 -13.87
CA PRO A 11 -5.79 -42.01 -13.53
C PRO A 11 -4.48 -41.81 -12.76
N ALA A 12 -3.88 -40.62 -12.75
CA ALA A 12 -2.72 -40.31 -11.91
C ALA A 12 -3.11 -39.99 -10.45
N LEU A 13 -4.29 -39.42 -10.24
CA LEU A 13 -4.78 -38.99 -8.93
C LEU A 13 -5.51 -40.11 -8.16
N VAL A 14 -6.21 -41.00 -8.87
CA VAL A 14 -6.94 -42.14 -8.29
C VAL A 14 -6.06 -43.12 -7.50
N PRO A 15 -4.88 -43.57 -7.96
CA PRO A 15 -4.01 -44.47 -7.19
C PRO A 15 -3.31 -43.77 -6.02
N MET A 16 -3.24 -42.43 -6.04
CA MET A 16 -2.84 -41.68 -4.86
C MET A 16 -3.92 -41.75 -3.79
N ALA A 17 -5.20 -41.96 -4.10
CA ALA A 17 -6.27 -41.92 -3.08
C ALA A 17 -6.47 -43.24 -2.29
N SER A 18 -5.76 -44.32 -2.58
CA SER A 18 -5.94 -45.64 -1.95
C SER A 18 -4.95 -45.93 -0.81
N ASP A 19 -5.48 -46.43 0.32
CA ASP A 19 -4.89 -46.95 1.59
C ASP A 19 -3.70 -46.23 2.26
N ASP A 20 -2.79 -45.61 1.51
CA ASP A 20 -1.70 -44.73 1.96
C ASP A 20 -1.77 -43.37 1.24
N GLY A 21 -2.99 -42.83 1.11
CA GLY A 21 -3.20 -41.65 0.28
C GLY A 21 -2.52 -40.39 0.80
N PRO A 22 -2.15 -39.45 -0.10
CA PRO A 22 -1.35 -38.29 0.23
C PRO A 22 -2.14 -37.38 1.17
N VAL A 23 -1.88 -37.50 2.47
CA VAL A 23 -2.44 -36.64 3.51
C VAL A 23 -2.22 -35.15 3.19
N TRP A 24 -1.19 -34.82 2.40
CA TRP A 24 -0.95 -33.46 1.92
C TRP A 24 -2.09 -32.89 1.03
N LEU A 25 -2.86 -33.72 0.32
CA LEU A 25 -4.03 -33.26 -0.44
C LEU A 25 -5.12 -32.70 0.49
N LEU A 26 -5.29 -33.26 1.70
CA LEU A 26 -6.20 -32.72 2.70
C LEU A 26 -5.76 -31.33 3.17
N ALA A 27 -4.45 -31.11 3.27
CA ALA A 27 -3.89 -29.81 3.60
C ALA A 27 -3.96 -28.81 2.44
N ALA A 28 -4.04 -29.26 1.19
CA ALA A 28 -4.03 -28.38 0.01
C ALA A 28 -5.20 -27.38 0.01
N GLY A 29 -6.39 -27.78 0.49
CA GLY A 29 -7.55 -26.88 0.63
C GLY A 29 -7.31 -25.74 1.64
N PRO A 30 -7.10 -26.05 2.94
CA PRO A 30 -6.80 -25.04 3.94
C PRO A 30 -5.56 -24.21 3.63
N ALA A 31 -4.49 -24.83 3.12
CA ALA A 31 -3.27 -24.13 2.72
C ALA A 31 -3.53 -23.16 1.55
N GLY A 32 -4.29 -23.58 0.54
CA GLY A 32 -4.67 -22.72 -0.58
C GLY A 32 -5.51 -21.52 -0.14
N GLY A 33 -6.46 -21.73 0.78
CA GLY A 33 -7.27 -20.66 1.35
C GLY A 33 -6.44 -19.65 2.14
N ALA A 34 -5.60 -20.14 3.05
CA ALA A 34 -4.70 -19.31 3.84
C ALA A 34 -3.71 -18.52 2.97
N ALA A 35 -3.12 -19.18 1.97
CA ALA A 35 -2.20 -18.54 1.03
C ALA A 35 -2.88 -17.43 0.21
N THR A 36 -4.11 -17.68 -0.26
CA THR A 36 -4.89 -16.70 -1.03
C THR A 36 -5.22 -15.47 -0.18
N TYR A 37 -5.73 -15.67 1.04
CA TYR A 37 -5.99 -14.57 1.96
C TYR A 37 -4.72 -13.77 2.27
N TRP A 38 -3.62 -14.47 2.56
CA TRP A 38 -2.35 -13.82 2.91
C TRP A 38 -1.75 -13.03 1.75
N ALA A 39 -1.88 -13.51 0.51
CA ALA A 39 -1.45 -12.78 -0.68
C ALA A 39 -2.19 -11.45 -0.84
N PHE A 40 -3.52 -11.45 -0.72
CA PHE A 40 -4.31 -10.22 -0.77
C PHE A 40 -4.03 -9.29 0.41
N TYR A 41 -3.93 -9.86 1.61
CA TYR A 41 -3.58 -9.11 2.80
C TYR A 41 -2.27 -8.36 2.57
N ARG A 42 -1.20 -9.04 2.16
CA ARG A 42 0.11 -8.43 1.92
C ARG A 42 0.08 -7.40 0.78
N TYR A 43 -0.63 -7.70 -0.30
CA TYR A 43 -0.76 -6.79 -1.45
C TYR A 43 -1.36 -5.43 -1.05
N TYR A 44 -2.37 -5.41 -0.18
CA TYR A 44 -3.02 -4.19 0.24
C TYR A 44 -2.45 -3.56 1.52
N ARG A 45 -2.02 -4.37 2.49
CA ARG A 45 -1.57 -3.88 3.80
C ARG A 45 -0.14 -3.36 3.81
N ASN A 46 0.60 -3.44 2.69
CA ASN A 46 1.96 -2.90 2.53
C ASN A 46 2.89 -3.15 3.74
N THR A 47 2.62 -4.19 4.54
CA THR A 47 3.26 -4.38 5.86
C THR A 47 4.72 -4.77 5.72
N ASP A 48 5.10 -5.26 4.55
CA ASP A 48 6.46 -5.64 4.16
C ASP A 48 7.19 -4.56 3.36
N LYS A 49 6.56 -3.41 3.10
CA LYS A 49 7.22 -2.26 2.50
C LYS A 49 7.56 -1.26 3.59
N SER A 50 8.82 -1.20 3.99
CA SER A 50 9.35 0.02 4.59
C SER A 50 9.23 1.13 3.54
N HIS A 51 8.89 2.34 3.98
CA HIS A 51 8.67 3.49 3.12
C HIS A 51 9.93 3.82 2.30
N GLN A 52 10.12 3.18 1.15
CA GLN A 52 11.22 3.48 0.21
C GLN A 52 11.12 4.88 -0.42
N PHE A 53 10.08 5.65 -0.05
CA PHE A 53 9.93 7.06 -0.42
C PHE A 53 10.61 8.02 0.55
N GLU A 54 11.48 7.54 1.44
CA GLU A 54 12.56 8.35 2.02
C GLU A 54 13.74 8.47 1.04
N ARG A 55 13.46 8.81 -0.23
CA ARG A 55 14.52 9.35 -1.09
C ARG A 55 14.53 10.83 -0.87
N ASP A 56 15.54 11.26 -0.13
CA ASP A 56 16.03 12.62 0.02
C ASP A 56 15.48 13.54 -1.07
N THR A 57 14.53 14.39 -0.70
CA THR A 57 14.24 15.57 -1.50
C THR A 57 15.53 16.37 -1.52
N LEU A 58 16.33 16.21 -2.59
CA LEU A 58 17.43 17.11 -2.89
C LEU A 58 16.81 18.47 -3.18
N ILE A 59 16.62 19.27 -2.13
CA ILE A 59 16.24 20.67 -2.23
C ILE A 59 17.49 21.39 -2.75
N GLU A 60 17.60 21.50 -4.07
CA GLU A 60 18.59 22.39 -4.67
C GLU A 60 18.09 23.82 -4.47
N ALA A 61 18.72 24.52 -3.51
CA ALA A 61 18.37 25.90 -3.22
C ALA A 61 18.66 26.77 -4.44
N GLN A 62 17.60 27.19 -5.13
CA GLN A 62 17.69 28.23 -6.14
C GLN A 62 18.09 29.55 -5.45
N PRO A 63 18.94 30.37 -6.07
CA PRO A 63 19.30 31.66 -5.50
C PRO A 63 18.01 32.47 -5.31
N VAL A 64 17.72 32.83 -4.05
CA VAL A 64 16.57 33.66 -3.70
C VAL A 64 16.88 35.08 -4.19
N GLN A 65 16.54 35.35 -5.45
CA GLN A 65 16.68 36.69 -6.03
C GLN A 65 15.48 37.53 -5.57
N GLY A 66 15.63 38.16 -4.42
CA GLY A 66 14.64 39.06 -3.82
C GLY A 66 15.15 39.51 -2.47
N GLY A 67 15.19 40.82 -2.23
CA GLY A 67 15.59 41.35 -0.93
C GLY A 67 14.67 40.78 0.15
N GLU A 68 15.25 40.11 1.14
CA GLU A 68 14.49 39.61 2.28
C GLU A 68 14.07 40.80 3.15
N GLU A 69 12.79 41.17 3.09
CA GLU A 69 12.20 42.08 4.05
C GLU A 69 11.58 41.26 5.19
N LYS A 70 12.16 41.38 6.40
CA LYS A 70 11.64 40.71 7.58
C LYS A 70 10.34 41.38 8.02
N VAL A 71 9.21 40.77 7.65
CA VAL A 71 7.85 41.28 7.96
C VAL A 71 7.35 40.96 9.38
N GLY A 72 8.07 40.13 10.15
CA GLY A 72 7.65 39.78 11.51
C GLY A 72 8.61 38.90 12.28
N HIS A 73 8.34 38.73 13.58
CA HIS A 73 9.06 37.81 14.46
C HIS A 73 8.13 37.32 15.56
N ILE A 74 8.02 36.00 15.70
CA ILE A 74 7.28 35.35 16.79
C ILE A 74 8.29 34.56 17.61
N SER A 75 8.35 34.83 18.92
CA SER A 75 9.33 34.19 19.82
C SER A 75 8.70 33.19 20.80
N LYS A 76 7.39 33.30 21.05
CA LYS A 76 6.63 32.42 21.97
C LYS A 76 5.16 32.38 21.56
N THR A 77 4.76 31.34 20.82
CA THR A 77 3.34 31.07 20.54
C THR A 77 2.74 30.29 21.71
N ARG A 78 1.63 30.80 22.26
CA ARG A 78 0.75 30.03 23.18
C ARG A 78 -0.55 29.61 22.52
N ASP A 79 -0.83 30.14 21.33
CA ASP A 79 -2.03 29.86 20.58
C ASP A 79 -1.99 28.43 20.04
N SER A 80 -3.12 27.75 20.16
CA SER A 80 -3.31 26.40 19.61
C SER A 80 -3.42 26.40 18.09
N ASP A 81 -3.74 27.56 17.51
CA ASP A 81 -4.14 27.71 16.12
C ASP A 81 -3.41 28.90 15.48
N ILE A 82 -3.27 28.85 14.16
CA ILE A 82 -2.60 29.88 13.38
C ILE A 82 -3.62 30.94 12.99
N ASP A 83 -3.24 32.22 13.04
CA ASP A 83 -4.05 33.31 12.50
C ASP A 83 -4.36 33.07 11.02
N GLY A 84 -5.63 32.89 10.70
CA GLY A 84 -6.08 32.54 9.35
C GLY A 84 -6.15 31.04 9.06
N ASP A 85 -6.17 30.18 10.08
CA ASP A 85 -6.46 28.75 9.89
C ASP A 85 -7.78 28.56 9.13
N ASN A 86 -7.72 27.69 8.12
CA ASN A 86 -8.79 27.39 7.19
C ASN A 86 -9.09 25.87 7.16
N SER A 87 -8.67 25.14 8.19
CA SER A 87 -8.89 23.70 8.38
C SER A 87 -10.35 23.29 8.17
N ASP A 88 -11.29 24.03 8.76
CA ASP A 88 -12.73 23.78 8.65
C ASP A 88 -13.36 24.30 7.36
N ASN A 89 -12.66 25.16 6.61
CA ASN A 89 -13.20 25.92 5.48
C ASN A 89 -12.37 25.70 4.20
N TYR A 90 -11.96 24.45 3.95
CA TYR A 90 -11.08 24.03 2.85
C TYR A 90 -11.45 24.55 1.45
N ARG A 91 -12.72 24.87 1.19
CA ARG A 91 -13.17 25.40 -0.11
C ARG A 91 -12.85 26.89 -0.34
N GLN A 92 -12.52 27.66 0.69
CA GLN A 92 -12.24 29.10 0.57
C GLN A 92 -10.98 29.41 -0.25
N ARG A 93 -10.03 28.46 -0.37
CA ARG A 93 -8.81 28.62 -1.18
C ARG A 93 -8.97 28.26 -2.66
N VAL A 94 -10.01 27.51 -3.02
CA VAL A 94 -10.17 27.02 -4.41
C VAL A 94 -10.94 28.04 -5.22
N GLN A 95 -10.25 29.11 -5.64
CA GLN A 95 -10.74 29.91 -6.75
C GLN A 95 -10.51 29.10 -8.04
N ARG A 96 -11.59 28.75 -8.74
CA ARG A 96 -11.45 28.20 -10.10
C ARG A 96 -10.85 29.29 -10.97
N VAL A 97 -9.68 29.03 -11.52
CA VAL A 97 -9.13 29.83 -12.61
C VAL A 97 -10.07 29.65 -13.80
N GLN A 98 -10.68 30.74 -14.29
CA GLN A 98 -11.40 30.77 -15.56
C GLN A 98 -10.45 31.13 -16.69
#